data_AF-A0A3D2JSL5-F1
#
_entry.id   AF-A0A3D2JSL5-F1
#
_cell.length_a   1.000
_cell.length_b   1.000
_cell.length_c   1.000
_cell.angle_alpha   90.00
_cell.angle_beta   90.00
_cell.angle_gamma   90.00
#
_symmetry.space_group_name_H-M   'P 1'
#
loop_
_entity.id
_entity.type
_entity.pdbx_description
1 polymer ?
#
loop_
_entity_poly.entity_id
_entity_poly.type
_entity_poly.pdbx_seq_one_letter_code
_entity_poly.pdbx_strand_id
1 'polypeptide(L)'
;ERLRERIAQFFSRLEAQLKQVLREAQIRENLKPAVSAAALANLLLACCEGRLVQFVRSEFNDSPLEHWDLQWEFLSSQLLTPFTATATASSA
;
A
#
# COMPACT_ATOMS: atom_id res chain seq x y z
N GLU A 1 -8.15 24.32 12.61
CA GLU A 1 -8.69 24.04 11.25
C GLU A 1 -7.65 23.74 10.18
N ARG A 2 -6.93 24.72 9.62
CA ARG A 2 -6.14 24.54 8.37
C ARG A 2 -5.07 23.44 8.39
N LEU A 3 -4.46 23.15 9.54
CA LEU A 3 -3.44 22.09 9.64
C LEU A 3 -4.04 20.69 9.47
N ARG A 4 -5.18 20.43 10.13
CA ARG A 4 -5.87 19.13 10.05
C ARG A 4 -6.33 18.86 8.62
N GLU A 5 -6.85 19.88 7.95
CA GLU A 5 -7.25 19.79 6.53
C GLU A 5 -6.06 19.50 5.61
N ARG A 6 -4.92 20.17 5.82
CA ARG A 6 -3.70 19.91 5.04
C ARG A 6 -3.18 18.49 5.23
N ILE A 7 -3.21 17.99 6.46
CA ILE A 7 -2.80 16.61 6.78
C ILE A 7 -3.73 15.61 6.07
N ALA A 8 -5.04 15.83 6.15
CA ALA A 8 -6.01 14.97 5.45
C ALA A 8 -5.81 14.99 3.93
N GLN A 9 -5.57 16.16 3.33
CA GLN A 9 -5.26 16.28 1.90
C GLN A 9 -3.95 15.58 1.53
N PHE A 10 -2.92 15.68 2.36
CA PHE A 10 -1.65 15.00 2.15
C PHE A 10 -1.84 13.48 2.10
N PHE A 11 -2.49 12.90 3.10
CA PHE A 11 -2.73 11.44 3.15
C PHE A 11 -3.65 10.97 2.02
N SER A 12 -4.67 11.76 1.66
CA SER A 12 -5.51 11.45 0.49
C SER A 12 -4.70 11.42 -0.81
N ARG A 13 -3.78 12.36 -1.00
CA ARG A 13 -2.88 12.36 -2.17
C ARG A 13 -1.90 11.19 -2.14
N LEU A 14 -1.36 10.85 -0.98
CA LEU A 14 -0.47 9.70 -0.81
C LEU A 14 -1.21 8.39 -1.16
N GLU A 15 -2.44 8.22 -0.66
CA GLU A 15 -3.27 7.06 -1.00
C GLU A 15 -3.53 6.96 -2.50
N ALA A 16 -3.82 8.09 -3.16
CA ALA A 16 -4.03 8.13 -4.60
C ALA A 16 -2.77 7.72 -5.37
N GLN A 17 -1.58 8.15 -4.92
CA GLN A 17 -0.30 7.72 -5.51
C GLN A 17 -0.05 6.22 -5.32
N LEU A 18 -0.33 5.67 -4.15
CA LEU A 18 -0.22 4.22 -3.90
C LEU A 18 -1.16 3.43 -4.84
N LYS A 19 -2.41 3.88 -5.00
CA LYS A 19 -3.37 3.27 -5.96
C LYS A 19 -2.84 3.29 -7.38
N GLN A 20 -2.23 4.40 -7.79
CA GLN A 20 -1.66 4.55 -9.12
C GLN A 20 -0.52 3.56 -9.35
N VAL A 21 0.46 3.48 -8.43
CA VAL A 21 1.58 2.53 -8.50
C VAL A 21 1.07 1.08 -8.62
N LEU A 22 0.11 0.70 -7.78
CA LEU A 22 -0.48 -0.63 -7.79
C LEU A 22 -1.19 -0.97 -9.12
N ARG A 23 -1.79 0.01 -9.79
CA ARG A 23 -2.42 -0.18 -11.11
C ARG A 23 -1.38 -0.28 -12.23
N GLU A 24 -0.33 0.52 -12.14
CA GLU A 24 0.75 0.54 -13.13
C GLU A 24 1.59 -0.74 -13.12
N ALA A 25 1.62 -1.49 -12.00
CA ALA A 25 2.29 -2.78 -11.90
C ALA A 25 1.84 -3.77 -13.01
N GLN A 26 0.58 -3.70 -13.44
CA GLN A 26 0.06 -4.58 -14.49
C GLN A 26 0.70 -4.30 -15.84
N ILE A 27 0.94 -3.03 -16.14
CA ILE A 27 1.49 -2.59 -17.43
C ILE A 27 3.02 -2.73 -17.42
N ARG A 28 3.66 -2.40 -16.30
CA ARG A 28 5.13 -2.33 -16.19
C ARG A 28 5.79 -3.67 -15.89
N GLU A 29 5.14 -4.49 -15.07
CA GLU A 29 5.76 -5.68 -14.46
C GLU A 29 4.96 -6.97 -14.76
N ASN A 30 3.85 -6.87 -15.50
CA ASN A 30 2.91 -7.97 -15.71
C ASN A 30 2.41 -8.59 -14.39
N LEU A 31 2.27 -7.74 -13.36
CA LEU A 31 1.76 -8.10 -12.03
C LEU A 31 0.47 -7.34 -11.74
N LYS A 32 -0.52 -7.99 -11.13
CA LYS A 32 -1.74 -7.30 -10.68
C LYS A 32 -1.84 -7.29 -9.15
N PRO A 33 -2.50 -6.27 -8.57
CA PRO A 33 -2.97 -6.32 -7.20
C PRO A 33 -3.67 -7.64 -6.89
N ALA A 34 -3.29 -8.30 -5.79
CA ALA A 34 -3.91 -9.57 -5.37
C ALA A 34 -5.40 -9.41 -5.05
N VAL A 35 -5.76 -8.24 -4.52
CA VAL A 35 -7.14 -7.78 -4.29
C VAL A 35 -7.32 -6.40 -4.95
N SER A 36 -8.39 -5.66 -4.62
CA SER A 36 -8.56 -4.32 -5.18
C SER A 36 -7.37 -3.38 -4.84
N ALA A 37 -6.89 -2.63 -5.84
CA ALA A 37 -5.83 -1.63 -5.65
C ALA A 37 -6.18 -0.59 -4.56
N ALA A 38 -7.47 -0.28 -4.41
CA ALA A 38 -7.95 0.62 -3.37
C ALA A 38 -7.76 0.04 -1.96
N ALA A 39 -8.12 -1.24 -1.76
CA ALA A 39 -7.93 -1.92 -0.48
C ALA A 39 -6.44 -2.03 -0.11
N LEU A 40 -5.58 -2.39 -1.07
CA LEU A 40 -4.13 -2.48 -0.81
C LEU A 40 -3.50 -1.12 -0.52
N ALA A 41 -3.86 -0.07 -1.26
CA ALA A 41 -3.36 1.28 -0.99
C ALA A 41 -3.76 1.76 0.41
N ASN A 42 -5.00 1.52 0.82
CA ASN A 42 -5.46 1.84 2.16
C ASN A 42 -4.73 1.01 3.24
N LEU A 43 -4.49 -0.29 3.00
CA LEU A 43 -3.71 -1.14 3.91
C LEU A 43 -2.28 -0.62 4.11
N LEU A 44 -1.60 -0.27 3.02
CA LEU A 44 -0.25 0.32 3.07
C LEU A 44 -0.25 1.64 3.85
N LEU A 45 -1.24 2.50 3.59
CA LEU A 45 -1.38 3.77 4.30
C LEU A 45 -1.63 3.58 5.80
N ALA A 46 -2.56 2.69 6.16
CA ALA A 46 -2.90 2.39 7.55
C ALA A 46 -1.70 1.80 8.32
N CYS A 47 -0.87 0.97 7.66
CA CYS A 47 0.37 0.46 8.23
C CYS A 47 1.36 1.60 8.54
N CYS A 48 1.58 2.50 7.59
CA CYS A 48 2.45 3.67 7.77
C CYS A 48 1.93 4.58 8.89
N GLU A 49 0.64 4.92 8.90
CA GLU A 49 0.03 5.75 9.94
C GLU A 49 0.12 5.09 11.32
N GLY A 50 -0.16 3.79 11.41
CA GLY A 50 -0.08 3.02 12.66
C GLY A 50 1.32 3.08 13.28
N ARG A 51 2.37 2.97 12.46
CA ARG A 51 3.77 3.10 12.91
C ARG A 51 4.08 4.51 13.42
N LEU A 52 3.64 5.54 12.70
CA LEU A 52 3.83 6.93 13.13
C LEU A 52 3.12 7.19 14.47
N VAL A 53 1.91 6.66 14.65
CA VAL A 53 1.17 6.77 15.91
C VAL A 53 1.87 6.01 17.04
N GLN A 54 2.43 4.82 16.79
CA GLN A 54 3.20 4.08 17.79
C GLN A 54 4.45 4.86 18.22
N PHE A 55 5.19 5.43 17.27
CA PHE A 55 6.36 6.27 17.55
C PHE A 55 6.02 7.50 18.40
N VAL A 56 4.89 8.16 18.11
CA VAL A 56 4.42 9.30 18.93
C VAL A 56 3.98 8.83 20.32
N ARG A 57 3.30 7.67 20.42
CA ARG A 57 2.84 7.10 21.70
C ARG A 57 3.97 6.66 22.61
N SER A 58 5.11 6.26 22.05
CA SER A 58 6.31 5.92 22.81
C SER A 58 7.15 7.15 23.18
N GLU A 59 6.63 8.37 22.97
CA GLU A 59 7.38 9.63 23.16
C GLU A 59 8.71 9.63 22.38
N PHE A 60 8.67 9.06 21.18
CA PHE A 60 9.81 8.95 20.27
C PHE A 60 10.94 8.00 20.73
N ASN A 61 10.68 7.13 21.72
CA ASN A 61 11.67 6.17 22.21
C ASN A 61 11.77 4.92 21.30
N ASP A 62 10.64 4.41 20.83
CA ASP A 62 10.60 3.19 20.01
C ASP A 62 10.67 3.55 18.53
N SER A 63 11.65 3.02 17.80
CA SER A 63 11.83 3.33 16.38
C SER A 63 10.60 2.89 15.55
N PRO A 64 10.04 3.74 14.66
CA PRO A 64 8.95 3.33 13.77
C PRO A 64 9.37 2.23 12.77
N LEU A 65 10.68 2.04 12.61
CA LEU A 65 11.29 1.03 11.75
C LEU A 65 11.68 -0.24 12.49
N GLU A 66 11.36 -0.33 13.79
CA GLU A 66 11.53 -1.57 14.53
C GLU A 66 10.77 -2.71 13.85
N HIS A 67 11.47 -3.84 13.63
CA HIS A 67 10.99 -5.02 12.90
C HIS A 67 10.50 -4.76 11.46
N TRP A 68 10.84 -3.62 10.85
CA TRP A 68 10.33 -3.25 9.52
C TRP A 68 10.59 -4.31 8.46
N ASP A 69 11.82 -4.80 8.34
CA ASP A 69 12.18 -5.73 7.26
C ASP A 69 11.32 -7.00 7.29
N LEU A 70 11.13 -7.60 8.47
CA LEU A 70 10.29 -8.79 8.66
C LEU A 70 8.81 -8.51 8.35
N GLN A 71 8.30 -7.37 8.83
CA GLN A 71 6.90 -7.00 8.63
C GLN A 71 6.62 -6.62 7.18
N TRP A 72 7.58 -5.99 6.51
CA TRP A 72 7.50 -5.66 5.09
C TRP A 72 7.59 -6.90 4.23
N GLU A 73 8.49 -7.84 4.51
CA GLU A 73 8.57 -9.12 3.81
C GLU A 73 7.22 -9.87 3.89
N PHE A 74 6.65 -9.96 5.09
CA PHE A 74 5.34 -10.57 5.30
C PHE A 74 4.23 -9.84 4.54
N LEU A 75 4.14 -8.51 4.68
CA LEU A 75 3.08 -7.70 4.05
C LEU A 75 3.19 -7.70 2.52
N SER A 76 4.40 -7.55 1.98
CA SER A 76 4.65 -7.43 0.54
C SER A 76 4.42 -8.73 -0.22
N SER A 77 4.58 -9.88 0.44
CA SER A 77 4.38 -11.21 -0.16
C SER A 77 2.99 -11.43 -0.76
N GLN A 78 1.97 -10.67 -0.31
CA GLN A 78 0.58 -10.80 -0.74
C GLN A 78 0.06 -9.60 -1.54
N LEU A 79 0.89 -8.60 -1.85
CA LEU A 79 0.42 -7.39 -2.53
C LEU A 79 0.15 -7.63 -4.02
N LEU A 80 1.06 -8.33 -4.69
CA LEU A 80 1.04 -8.49 -6.15
C LEU A 80 1.06 -9.97 -6.53
N THR A 81 0.33 -10.31 -7.58
CA THR A 81 0.29 -11.66 -8.16
C THR A 81 0.54 -11.58 -9.67
N PRO A 82 1.09 -12.64 -10.29
CA PRO A 82 1.27 -12.67 -11.74
C PRO A 82 -0.04 -12.37 -12.47
N PHE A 83 0.00 -11.43 -13.41
CA PHE A 83 -1.12 -11.20 -14.31
C PHE A 83 -1.10 -12.30 -15.38
N THR A 84 -1.85 -13.37 -15.13
CA THR A 84 -2.22 -14.32 -16.16
C THR A 84 -3.45 -13.75 -16.85
N ALA A 85 -3.28 -13.19 -18.05
CA ALA A 85 -4.42 -13.01 -18.94
C ALA A 85 -5.02 -14.40 -19.15
N THR A 86 -6.21 -14.66 -18.61
CA THR A 86 -6.94 -15.87 -18.95
C THR A 86 -7.11 -15.80 -20.46
N ALA A 87 -6.32 -16.60 -21.18
CA ALA A 87 -6.57 -16.87 -22.58
C ALA A 87 -7.91 -17.59 -22.60
N THR A 88 -9.01 -16.83 -22.70
CA THR A 88 -10.26 -17.37 -23.18
C THR A 88 -9.96 -17.80 -24.61
N ALA A 89 -9.59 -19.07 -24.73
CA ALA A 89 -9.43 -19.75 -25.98
C ALA A 89 -10.69 -19.49 -26.80
N SER A 90 -10.47 -18.85 -27.94
CA SER A 90 -11.28 -19.03 -29.13
C SER A 90 -11.48 -20.54 -29.33
N SER A 91 -12.66 -21.04 -28.99
CA SER A 91 -13.14 -22.35 -29.40
C SER A 91 -14.66 -22.38 -29.31
N ALA A 92 -15.33 -21.88 -30.34
CA ALA A 92 -16.52 -22.43 -30.99
C ALA A 92 -17.02 -21.45 -32.06
#